data_AF-A0A543AVF7-F1
#
_entry.id   AF-A0A543AVF7-F1
#
_cell.length_a   1.000
_cell.length_b   1.000
_cell.length_c   1.000
_cell.angle_alpha   90.00
_cell.angle_beta   90.00
_cell.angle_gamma   90.00
#
_symmetry.space_group_name_H-M   'P 1'
#
loop_
_entity.id
_entity.type
_entity.pdbx_description
1 polymer ?
#
loop_
_entity_poly.entity_id
_entity_poly.type
_entity_poly.pdbx_seq_one_letter_code
_entity_poly.pdbx_strand_id
1 'polypeptide(L)'
;MMATMTSHPGRELFDFVRHWSRRWTGVGITVDRDRGRDVSVTEAALAHGAGGATVNQIAAELGIDQSGASRMVTQAIERGYLTKTTGGDARRRLVHVTEAGEALVAASHAWQDRIFADLTNDWTPTEVEQFSHLMKRLTAAHRDR
;
A
#
# COMPACT_ATOMS: atom_id res chain seq x y z
N MET A 1 19.17 -38.56 15.66
CA MET A 1 17.74 -38.43 15.98
C MET A 1 17.30 -37.01 15.64
N MET A 2 16.92 -36.76 14.38
CA MET A 2 16.44 -35.44 13.95
C MET A 2 14.99 -35.30 14.40
N ALA A 3 14.74 -34.43 15.37
CA ALA A 3 13.39 -34.03 15.72
C ALA A 3 12.74 -33.44 14.46
N THR A 4 11.66 -34.04 14.00
CA THR A 4 10.76 -33.43 13.03
C THR A 4 10.22 -32.17 13.68
N MET A 5 10.82 -31.01 13.38
CA MET A 5 10.22 -29.72 13.69
C MET A 5 8.92 -29.67 12.91
N THR A 6 7.81 -29.94 13.58
CA THR A 6 6.48 -29.70 13.07
C THR A 6 6.41 -28.20 12.76
N SER A 7 6.62 -27.83 11.50
CA SER A 7 6.40 -26.45 11.07
C SER A 7 4.95 -26.11 11.36
N HIS A 8 4.74 -24.94 11.96
CA HIS A 8 3.41 -24.43 12.25
C HIS A 8 3.24 -23.12 11.48
N PRO A 9 3.03 -23.16 10.15
CA PRO A 9 3.10 -21.97 9.29
C PRO A 9 2.16 -20.84 9.75
N GLY A 10 0.99 -21.20 10.30
CA GLY A 10 0.06 -20.22 10.86
C GLY A 10 0.65 -19.47 12.07
N ARG A 11 1.30 -20.17 13.01
CA ARG A 11 1.94 -19.54 14.17
C ARG A 11 3.13 -18.67 13.74
N GLU A 12 3.94 -19.18 12.81
CA GLU A 12 5.07 -18.45 12.25
C GLU A 12 4.63 -17.14 11.57
N LEU A 13 3.52 -17.16 10.82
CA LEU A 13 2.92 -15.96 10.25
C LEU A 13 2.45 -14.97 11.32
N PHE A 14 1.74 -15.41 12.35
CA PHE A 14 1.27 -14.52 13.42
C PHE A 14 2.43 -13.93 14.21
N ASP A 15 3.48 -14.71 14.46
CA ASP A 15 4.70 -14.22 15.10
C ASP A 15 5.45 -13.23 14.21
N PHE A 16 5.55 -13.47 12.90
CA PHE A 16 6.08 -12.53 11.92
C PHE A 16 5.32 -11.20 11.95
N VAL A 17 3.99 -11.25 11.79
CA VAL A 17 3.13 -10.05 11.80
C VAL A 17 3.25 -9.28 13.12
N ARG A 18 3.23 -9.99 14.26
CA ARG A 18 3.35 -9.37 15.59
C ARG A 18 4.73 -8.75 15.82
N HIS A 19 5.78 -9.42 15.36
CA HIS A 19 7.17 -8.95 15.47
C HIS A 19 7.34 -7.62 14.71
N TRP A 20 6.87 -7.57 13.46
CA TRP A 20 6.97 -6.38 12.62
C TRP A 20 6.01 -5.27 13.02
N SER A 21 4.78 -5.60 13.45
CA SER A 21 3.81 -4.62 13.96
C SER A 21 4.36 -3.81 15.14
N ARG A 22 5.09 -4.44 16.07
CA ARG A 22 5.67 -3.76 17.24
C ARG A 22 6.96 -2.99 16.92
N ARG A 23 7.80 -3.53 16.03
CA ARG A 23 9.05 -2.86 15.62
C ARG A 23 8.78 -1.64 14.77
N TRP A 24 7.80 -1.67 13.88
CA TRP A 24 7.45 -0.49 13.09
C TRP A 24 6.75 0.60 13.89
N THR A 25 6.10 0.28 15.03
CA THR A 25 5.66 1.30 15.98
C THR A 25 6.78 1.89 16.86
N GLY A 26 7.95 1.25 16.93
CA GLY A 26 9.04 1.61 17.87
C GLY A 26 10.35 2.09 17.24
N VAL A 27 10.64 1.77 15.97
CA VAL A 27 11.90 2.14 15.29
C VAL A 27 11.69 3.43 14.48
N GLY A 28 11.31 4.55 15.10
CA GLY A 28 11.31 5.90 14.47
C GLY A 28 10.49 6.09 13.16
N ILE A 29 9.92 5.03 12.61
CA ILE A 29 9.00 4.98 11.50
C ILE A 29 7.63 5.28 12.11
N THR A 30 7.46 6.49 12.60
CA THR A 30 6.14 7.10 12.54
C THR A 30 5.90 7.32 11.06
N VAL A 31 5.42 6.30 10.32
CA VAL A 31 4.58 6.64 9.17
C VAL A 31 3.46 7.42 9.82
N ASP A 32 3.53 8.75 9.69
CA ASP A 32 2.42 9.61 10.04
C ASP A 32 1.19 8.95 9.42
N ARG A 33 0.23 8.53 10.25
CA ARG A 33 -0.91 7.72 9.80
C ARG A 33 -1.64 8.42 8.65
N ASP A 34 -1.61 9.74 8.69
CA ASP A 34 -2.13 10.64 7.68
C ASP A 34 -1.33 10.54 6.37
N ARG A 35 0.01 10.52 6.42
CA ARG A 35 0.87 10.29 5.26
C ARG A 35 0.70 8.88 4.66
N GLY A 36 0.51 7.86 5.50
CA GLY A 36 0.22 6.51 5.03
C GLY A 36 -1.10 6.43 4.26
N ARG A 37 -2.15 7.09 4.77
CA ARG A 37 -3.45 7.20 4.09
C ARG A 37 -3.35 7.98 2.78
N ASP A 38 -2.59 9.08 2.76
CA ASP A 38 -2.37 9.87 1.55
C ASP A 38 -1.69 9.04 0.46
N VAL A 39 -0.65 8.26 0.81
CA VAL A 39 0.00 7.34 -0.13
C VAL A 39 -1.01 6.34 -0.66
N SER A 40 -1.77 5.66 0.21
CA SER A 40 -2.73 4.62 -0.23
C SER A 40 -3.81 5.18 -1.16
N VAL A 41 -4.43 6.31 -0.82
CA VAL A 41 -5.50 6.89 -1.66
C VAL A 41 -4.95 7.43 -2.98
N THR A 42 -3.73 7.96 -2.97
CA THR A 42 -3.06 8.48 -4.17
C THR A 42 -2.64 7.34 -5.10
N GLU A 43 -2.08 6.28 -4.55
CA GLU A 43 -1.72 5.06 -5.29
C GLU A 43 -2.95 4.38 -5.91
N ALA A 44 -4.05 4.28 -5.16
CA ALA A 44 -5.32 3.77 -5.66
C ALA A 44 -5.86 4.60 -6.84
N ALA A 45 -5.75 5.93 -6.78
CA ALA A 45 -6.11 6.78 -7.91
C ALA A 45 -5.14 6.60 -9.11
N LEU A 46 -3.84 6.46 -8.84
CA LEU A 46 -2.79 6.29 -9.85
C LEU A 46 -2.98 4.99 -10.66
N ALA A 47 -3.50 3.94 -10.04
CA ALA A 47 -3.79 2.65 -10.70
C ALA A 47 -4.74 2.77 -11.90
N HIS A 48 -5.54 3.84 -12.00
CA HIS A 48 -6.43 4.11 -13.13
C HIS A 48 -5.80 4.98 -14.23
N GLY A 49 -4.54 5.40 -14.05
CA GLY A 49 -3.77 6.17 -15.02
C GLY A 49 -4.33 7.55 -15.33
N ALA A 50 -3.93 8.12 -16.47
CA ALA A 50 -4.23 9.49 -16.86
C ALA A 50 -5.74 9.79 -17.02
N GLY A 51 -6.56 8.76 -17.22
CA GLY A 51 -8.01 8.89 -17.31
C GLY A 51 -8.68 9.33 -16.01
N GLY A 52 -7.99 9.22 -14.87
CA GLY A 52 -8.53 9.52 -13.55
C GLY A 52 -9.47 8.43 -13.02
N ALA A 53 -9.76 8.51 -11.73
CA ALA A 53 -10.56 7.53 -11.01
C ALA A 53 -11.81 8.17 -10.40
N THR A 54 -12.91 7.43 -10.38
CA THR A 54 -14.05 7.80 -9.52
C THR A 54 -13.76 7.41 -8.07
N VAL A 55 -14.42 8.06 -7.11
CA VAL A 55 -14.30 7.70 -5.68
C VAL A 55 -14.72 6.24 -5.43
N ASN A 56 -15.66 5.69 -6.21
CA ASN A 56 -16.07 4.29 -6.07
C ASN A 56 -14.98 3.31 -6.53
N GLN A 57 -14.26 3.65 -7.61
CA GLN A 57 -13.11 2.86 -8.05
C GLN A 57 -11.99 2.90 -7.02
N ILE A 58 -11.68 4.09 -6.47
CA ILE A 58 -10.72 4.24 -5.37
C ILE A 58 -11.15 3.42 -4.14
N ALA A 59 -12.43 3.44 -3.78
CA ALA A 59 -12.96 2.67 -2.65
C ALA A 59 -12.79 1.16 -2.86
N ALA A 60 -13.04 0.67 -4.09
CA ALA A 60 -12.86 -0.72 -4.47
C ALA A 60 -11.38 -1.15 -4.39
N GLU A 61 -10.46 -0.34 -4.93
CA GLU A 61 -9.01 -0.60 -4.84
C GLU A 61 -8.51 -0.65 -3.39
N LEU A 62 -9.05 0.21 -2.53
CA LEU A 62 -8.69 0.25 -1.11
C LEU A 62 -9.41 -0.80 -0.25
N GLY A 63 -10.46 -1.45 -0.77
CA GLY A 63 -11.29 -2.39 0.00
C GLY A 63 -12.04 -1.72 1.17
N ILE A 64 -12.43 -0.45 1.03
CA ILE A 64 -13.15 0.32 2.06
C ILE A 64 -14.49 0.86 1.56
N ASP A 65 -15.32 1.36 2.47
CA ASP A 65 -16.58 2.01 2.08
C ASP A 65 -16.36 3.36 1.37
N GLN A 66 -17.34 3.74 0.54
CA GLN A 66 -17.30 4.98 -0.24
C GLN A 66 -17.12 6.24 0.63
N SER A 67 -17.70 6.27 1.84
CA SER A 67 -17.59 7.42 2.73
C SER A 67 -16.16 7.56 3.28
N GLY A 68 -15.51 6.45 3.60
CA GLY A 68 -14.10 6.37 3.98
C GLY A 68 -13.21 6.88 2.85
N ALA A 69 -13.38 6.35 1.64
CA ALA A 69 -12.62 6.77 0.47
C ALA A 69 -12.83 8.26 0.16
N SER A 70 -14.08 8.75 0.22
CA SER A 70 -14.37 10.17 -0.04
C SER A 70 -13.67 11.11 0.96
N ARG A 71 -13.55 10.71 2.24
CA ARG A 71 -12.82 11.49 3.24
C ARG A 71 -11.32 11.54 2.92
N MET A 72 -10.72 10.40 2.60
CA MET A 72 -9.31 10.31 2.21
C MET A 72 -9.01 11.12 0.95
N VAL A 73 -9.86 11.03 -0.07
CA VAL A 73 -9.73 11.82 -1.31
C VAL A 73 -9.78 13.32 -1.01
N THR A 74 -10.72 13.75 -0.18
CA THR A 74 -10.84 15.18 0.19
C THR A 74 -9.57 15.68 0.88
N GLN A 75 -9.04 14.94 1.84
CA GLN A 75 -7.81 15.30 2.55
C GLN A 75 -6.59 15.34 1.61
N ALA A 76 -6.48 14.36 0.71
CA ALA A 76 -5.40 14.33 -0.27
C ALA A 76 -5.52 15.47 -1.31
N ILE A 77 -6.73 15.93 -1.64
CA ILE A 77 -6.95 17.14 -2.44
C ILE A 77 -6.50 18.39 -1.66
N GLU A 78 -6.91 18.53 -0.40
CA GLU A 78 -6.53 19.65 0.46
C GLU A 78 -5.00 19.76 0.62
N ARG A 79 -4.31 18.62 0.63
CA ARG A 79 -2.84 18.52 0.70
C ARG A 79 -2.15 18.62 -0.67
N GLY A 80 -2.92 18.72 -1.75
CA GLY A 80 -2.41 18.92 -3.11
C GLY A 80 -1.89 17.68 -3.83
N TYR A 81 -2.10 16.47 -3.29
CA TYR A 81 -1.69 15.22 -3.95
C TYR A 81 -2.67 14.79 -5.04
N LEU A 82 -3.95 15.08 -4.85
CA LEU A 82 -5.02 14.79 -5.80
C LEU A 82 -5.69 16.08 -6.27
N THR A 83 -6.32 16.02 -7.44
CA THR A 83 -7.22 17.06 -7.93
C THR A 83 -8.50 16.44 -8.45
N LYS A 84 -9.55 17.24 -8.58
CA LYS A 84 -10.85 16.81 -9.07
C LYS A 84 -11.28 17.67 -10.25
N THR A 85 -11.85 17.06 -11.27
CA THR A 85 -12.40 17.78 -12.42
C THR A 85 -13.54 18.69 -11.96
N THR A 86 -13.45 19.98 -12.29
CA THR A 86 -14.48 20.98 -11.97
C THR A 86 -15.48 21.11 -13.12
N GLY A 87 -16.78 20.97 -12.81
CA GLY A 87 -17.90 21.18 -13.76
C GLY A 87 -18.38 19.93 -14.52
N GLY A 88 -19.70 19.84 -14.71
CA GLY A 88 -20.37 18.80 -15.51
C GLY A 88 -21.08 17.70 -14.71
N ASP A 89 -21.66 16.75 -15.46
CA ASP A 89 -22.41 15.57 -15.00
C ASP A 89 -21.71 14.85 -13.83
N ALA A 90 -22.46 14.43 -12.81
CA ALA A 90 -21.95 13.66 -11.67
C ALA A 90 -21.14 12.42 -12.10
N ARG A 91 -21.43 11.87 -13.29
CA ARG A 91 -20.69 10.77 -13.93
C ARG A 91 -19.26 11.13 -14.39
N ARG A 92 -18.87 12.42 -14.36
CA ARG A 92 -17.54 12.94 -14.74
C ARG A 92 -16.71 13.46 -13.56
N ARG A 93 -17.12 13.19 -12.31
CA ARG A 93 -16.40 13.59 -11.09
C ARG A 93 -15.17 12.70 -10.86
N LEU A 94 -14.22 12.80 -11.78
CA LEU A 94 -12.96 12.07 -11.76
C LEU A 94 -11.95 12.78 -10.86
N VAL A 95 -11.12 11.98 -10.22
CA VAL A 95 -9.99 12.35 -9.38
C VAL A 95 -8.73 12.01 -10.17
N HIS A 96 -7.83 12.98 -10.27
CA HIS A 96 -6.56 12.84 -10.97
C HIS A 96 -5.42 13.01 -9.98
N VAL A 97 -4.36 12.24 -10.19
CA VAL A 97 -3.12 12.39 -9.43
C VAL A 97 -2.36 13.60 -9.95
N THR A 98 -1.82 14.40 -9.05
CA THR A 98 -0.95 15.53 -9.38
C THR A 98 0.51 15.07 -9.43
N GLU A 99 1.40 15.90 -9.96
CA GLU A 99 2.85 15.65 -9.89
C GLU A 99 3.35 15.46 -8.44
N ALA A 100 2.80 16.23 -7.49
CA ALA A 100 3.12 16.05 -6.07
C ALA A 100 2.63 14.70 -5.52
N GLY A 101 1.49 14.21 -6.00
CA GLY A 101 0.96 12.89 -5.68
C GLY A 101 1.81 11.75 -6.27
N GLU A 102 2.26 11.88 -7.52
CA GLU A 102 3.18 10.93 -8.14
C GLU A 102 4.51 10.87 -7.36
N ALA A 103 5.07 12.03 -7.00
CA ALA A 103 6.29 12.11 -6.20
C ALA A 103 6.10 11.49 -4.80
N LEU A 104 4.94 11.67 -4.17
CA LEU A 104 4.60 11.05 -2.89
C LEU A 104 4.63 9.52 -2.98
N VAL A 105 3.99 8.94 -3.99
CA VAL A 105 3.93 7.48 -4.20
C VAL A 105 5.33 6.94 -4.51
N ALA A 106 6.07 7.57 -5.42
CA ALA A 106 7.43 7.17 -5.76
C ALA A 106 8.38 7.20 -4.55
N ALA A 107 8.29 8.24 -3.71
CA ALA A 107 9.07 8.32 -2.48
C ALA A 107 8.69 7.23 -1.47
N SER A 108 7.41 6.81 -1.44
CA SER A 108 6.96 5.70 -0.61
C SER A 108 7.52 4.37 -1.11
N HIS A 109 7.47 4.08 -2.41
CA HIS A 109 8.07 2.88 -2.99
C HIS A 109 9.57 2.79 -2.72
N ALA A 110 10.32 3.87 -2.95
CA ALA A 110 11.76 3.91 -2.66
C ALA A 110 12.08 3.72 -1.17
N TRP A 111 11.18 4.15 -0.28
CA TRP A 111 11.31 3.88 1.15
C TRP A 111 11.00 2.40 1.46
N GLN A 112 9.93 1.83 0.90
CA GLN A 112 9.58 0.42 1.07
C GLN A 112 10.70 -0.51 0.57
N ASP A 113 11.30 -0.21 -0.58
CA ASP A 113 12.43 -0.97 -1.13
C ASP A 113 13.65 -0.95 -0.21
N ARG A 114 13.96 0.22 0.38
CA ARG A 114 15.05 0.33 1.36
C ARG A 114 14.78 -0.48 2.62
N ILE A 115 13.56 -0.39 3.15
CA ILE A 115 13.17 -1.20 4.31
C ILE A 115 13.30 -2.68 3.96
N PHE A 116 12.80 -3.11 2.80
CA PHE A 116 12.91 -4.50 2.39
C PHE A 116 14.37 -4.96 2.29
N ALA A 117 15.24 -4.15 1.69
CA ALA A 117 16.68 -4.44 1.62
C ALA A 117 17.33 -4.53 3.01
N ASP A 118 16.97 -3.63 3.94
CA ASP A 118 17.46 -3.67 5.32
C ASP A 118 16.99 -4.93 6.06
N LEU A 119 15.75 -5.36 5.80
CA LEU A 119 15.14 -6.56 6.39
C LEU A 119 15.78 -7.86 5.91
N THR A 120 16.30 -7.86 4.68
CA THR A 120 16.91 -9.03 4.04
C THR A 120 18.41 -8.84 3.84
N ASN A 121 19.06 -8.00 4.64
CA ASN A 121 20.45 -7.61 4.41
C ASN A 121 21.46 -8.77 4.53
N ASP A 122 21.09 -9.82 5.26
CA ASP A 122 21.87 -11.03 5.52
C ASP A 122 21.45 -12.20 4.62
N TRP A 123 20.49 -11.98 3.71
CA TRP A 123 19.99 -12.99 2.79
C TRP A 123 20.81 -13.02 1.49
N THR A 124 20.88 -14.18 0.88
CA THR A 124 21.40 -14.34 -0.48
C THR A 124 20.43 -13.74 -1.50
N PRO A 125 20.90 -13.33 -2.70
CA PRO A 125 20.02 -12.82 -3.76
C PRO A 125 18.88 -13.78 -4.12
N THR A 126 19.14 -15.09 -4.09
CA THR A 126 18.15 -16.13 -4.37
C THR A 126 17.05 -16.17 -3.32
N GLU A 127 17.38 -16.05 -2.02
CA GLU A 127 16.38 -16.03 -0.94
C GLU A 127 15.48 -14.79 -1.06
N VAL A 128 16.06 -13.63 -1.39
CA VAL A 128 15.31 -12.39 -1.63
C VAL A 128 14.35 -12.55 -2.81
N GLU A 129 14.82 -13.08 -3.93
CA GLU A 129 13.99 -13.33 -5.11
C GLU A 129 12.85 -14.31 -4.83
N GLN A 130 13.15 -15.43 -4.18
CA GLN A 130 12.17 -16.44 -3.80
C GLN A 130 11.11 -15.89 -2.86
N PHE A 131 11.51 -15.11 -1.86
CA PHE A 131 10.56 -14.51 -0.93
C PHE A 131 9.68 -13.47 -1.62
N SER A 132 10.24 -12.60 -2.47
CA SER A 132 9.47 -11.65 -3.28
C SER A 132 8.45 -12.37 -4.17
N HIS A 133 8.84 -13.48 -4.80
CA HIS A 133 7.94 -14.31 -5.60
C HIS A 133 6.80 -14.92 -4.77
N LEU A 134 7.11 -15.48 -3.60
CA LEU A 134 6.12 -16.09 -2.72
C LEU A 134 5.12 -15.06 -2.16
N MET A 135 5.59 -13.86 -1.78
CA MET A 135 4.72 -12.77 -1.37
C MET A 135 3.76 -12.36 -2.50
N LYS A 136 4.27 -12.15 -3.73
CA LYS A 136 3.44 -11.81 -4.89
C LYS A 136 2.38 -12.88 -5.17
N ARG A 137 2.77 -14.16 -5.14
CA ARG A 137 1.86 -15.29 -5.34
C ARG A 137 0.79 -15.37 -4.24
N LEU A 138 1.16 -15.14 -2.98
CA LEU A 138 0.22 -15.10 -1.86
C LEU A 138 -0.81 -13.98 -2.05
N THR A 139 -0.38 -12.76 -2.37
CA THR A 139 -1.28 -11.62 -2.55
C THR A 139 -2.20 -11.77 -3.77
N ALA A 140 -1.67 -12.24 -4.90
CA ALA A 140 -2.46 -12.44 -6.12
C ALA A 140 -3.64 -13.41 -5.88
N ALA A 141 -3.43 -14.49 -5.12
CA ALA A 141 -4.47 -15.45 -4.80
C ALA A 141 -5.65 -14.89 -3.96
N HIS A 142 -5.48 -13.69 -3.39
CA HIS A 142 -6.49 -13.03 -2.55
C HIS A 142 -7.10 -11.77 -3.18
N ARG A 143 -6.59 -11.28 -4.32
CA ARG A 143 -7.16 -10.12 -5.05
C ARG A 143 -8.37 -10.49 -5.92
N ASP A 144 -8.50 -11.78 -6.27
CA ASP A 144 -9.55 -12.30 -7.17
C ASP A 144 -10.71 -13.03 -6.44
N ARG A 145 -10.83 -12.88 -5.11
CA ARG A 145 -11.91 -13.49 -4.29
C ARG A 145 -12.80 -12.43 -3.67
#